data_AF-A0A7K3M6S5-F1
#
_entry.id   AF-A0A7K3M6S5-F1
#
_cell.length_a   1.000
_cell.length_b   1.000
_cell.length_c   1.000
_cell.angle_alpha   90.00
_cell.angle_beta   90.00
_cell.angle_gamma   90.00
#
_symmetry.space_group_name_H-M   'P 1'
#
loop_
_entity.id
_entity.type
_entity.pdbx_description
1 polymer ?
#
loop_
_entity_poly.entity_id
_entity_poly.type
_entity_poly.pdbx_seq_one_letter_code
_entity_poly.pdbx_strand_id
1 'polypeptide(L)'
;MTEIVVGLLAVIIGAFLCLRGQWAMRLLLAIWGAFVGFAVGAGLVDNLTDQGYLDTATGWLVAILLAIVFAALAYLFFAVSIILGMASMGFVLGGTLASALGVTEAWGLLLIGALCGAALALLAIVASLPQLLLIVISSFAGASVVIAGLMLIFDVIDIDAMFDAETTARDQPWWYAGGIALAIIGIIIQLRQAGAIRRSVRETWSQPA
;
A
#
# COMPACT_ATOMS: atom_id res chain seq x y z
N MET A 1 -24.07 14.46 18.59
CA MET A 1 -23.21 13.74 19.58
C MET A 1 -22.47 12.60 18.91
N THR A 2 -23.15 11.80 18.10
CA THR A 2 -22.53 10.74 17.29
C THR A 2 -21.53 11.30 16.29
N GLU A 3 -21.78 12.44 15.62
CA GLU A 3 -20.82 13.02 14.67
C GLU A 3 -19.51 13.41 15.35
N ILE A 4 -19.57 13.99 16.54
CA ILE A 4 -18.37 14.40 17.30
C ILE A 4 -17.54 13.18 17.68
N VAL A 5 -18.16 12.10 18.14
CA VAL A 5 -17.45 10.86 18.52
C VAL A 5 -16.83 10.20 17.29
N VAL A 6 -17.59 10.09 16.20
CA VAL A 6 -17.12 9.50 14.94
C VAL A 6 -15.99 10.36 14.34
N GLY A 7 -16.15 11.68 14.34
CA GLY A 7 -15.14 12.63 13.89
C GLY A 7 -13.87 12.56 14.70
N LEU A 8 -13.95 12.45 16.03
CA LEU A 8 -12.78 12.30 16.90
C LEU A 8 -12.03 10.99 16.60
N LEU A 9 -12.75 9.88 16.45
CA LEU A 9 -12.17 8.59 16.09
C LEU A 9 -11.51 8.65 14.70
N ALA A 10 -12.17 9.28 13.73
CA ALA A 10 -11.63 9.49 12.39
C ALA A 10 -10.33 10.31 12.45
N VAL A 11 -10.27 11.40 13.21
CA VAL A 11 -9.03 12.18 13.38
C VAL A 11 -7.92 11.34 13.99
N ILE A 12 -8.20 10.56 15.05
CA ILE A 12 -7.18 9.76 15.72
C ILE A 12 -6.64 8.65 14.80
N ILE A 13 -7.55 7.88 14.19
CA ILE A 13 -7.20 6.76 13.30
C ILE A 13 -6.53 7.28 12.02
N GLY A 14 -7.10 8.33 11.44
CA GLY A 14 -6.57 8.99 10.25
C GLY A 14 -5.18 9.56 10.50
N ALA A 15 -4.93 10.20 11.64
CA ALA A 15 -3.60 10.71 12.00
C ALA A 15 -2.60 9.56 12.19
N PHE A 16 -3.01 8.47 12.83
CA PHE A 16 -2.17 7.27 12.95
C PHE A 16 -1.80 6.70 11.58
N LEU A 17 -2.76 6.57 10.67
CA LEU A 17 -2.52 6.12 9.29
C LEU A 17 -1.65 7.11 8.50
N CYS A 18 -1.86 8.41 8.68
CA CYS A 18 -1.11 9.44 7.96
C CYS A 18 0.36 9.50 8.41
N LEU A 19 0.64 9.26 9.70
CA LEU A 19 1.97 9.43 10.29
C LEU A 19 2.75 8.12 10.46
N ARG A 20 2.06 6.97 10.56
CA ARG A 20 2.67 5.64 10.77
C ARG A 20 2.08 4.55 9.86
N GLY A 21 1.45 4.96 8.76
CA GLY A 21 0.72 4.08 7.86
C GLY A 21 1.53 2.99 7.20
N GLN A 22 2.84 3.19 6.99
CA GLN A 22 3.69 2.15 6.40
C GLN A 22 3.63 0.82 7.18
N TRP A 23 3.61 0.88 8.51
CA TRP A 23 3.50 -0.33 9.33
C TRP A 23 2.09 -0.93 9.26
N ALA A 24 1.08 -0.08 9.39
CA ALA A 24 -0.33 -0.50 9.31
C ALA A 24 -0.64 -1.19 7.97
N MET A 25 -0.14 -0.66 6.86
CA MET A 25 -0.40 -1.22 5.53
C MET A 25 0.30 -2.56 5.33
N ARG A 26 1.52 -2.74 5.85
CA ARG A 26 2.20 -4.05 5.81
C ARG A 26 1.46 -5.09 6.65
N LEU A 27 0.95 -4.69 7.81
CA LEU A 27 0.13 -5.55 8.65
C LEU A 27 -1.18 -5.92 7.94
N LEU A 28 -1.84 -4.95 7.32
CA LEU A 28 -3.07 -5.18 6.56
C LEU A 28 -2.85 -6.17 5.41
N LEU A 29 -1.76 -6.04 4.65
CA LEU A 29 -1.37 -7.00 3.62
C LEU A 29 -1.15 -8.41 4.20
N ALA A 30 -0.44 -8.50 5.33
CA ALA A 30 -0.20 -9.78 6.00
C ALA A 30 -1.49 -10.43 6.51
N ILE A 31 -2.41 -9.64 7.08
CA ILE A 31 -3.72 -10.11 7.55
C ILE A 31 -4.56 -10.63 6.36
N TRP A 32 -4.62 -9.89 5.25
CA TRP A 32 -5.31 -10.35 4.05
C TRP A 32 -4.67 -11.61 3.47
N GLY A 33 -3.33 -11.68 3.42
CA GLY A 33 -2.61 -12.90 3.06
C GLY A 33 -2.96 -14.06 3.98
N ALA A 34 -3.04 -13.84 5.29
CA ALA A 34 -3.41 -14.85 6.27
C ALA A 34 -4.82 -15.40 6.02
N PHE A 35 -5.81 -14.54 5.75
CA PHE A 35 -7.16 -14.98 5.45
C PHE A 35 -7.22 -15.83 4.18
N VAL A 36 -6.52 -15.43 3.12
CA VAL A 36 -6.43 -16.22 1.89
C VAL A 36 -5.73 -17.56 2.14
N GLY A 37 -4.59 -17.55 2.84
CA GLY A 37 -3.86 -18.79 3.18
C GLY A 37 -4.67 -19.73 4.06
N PHE A 38 -5.42 -19.19 5.01
CA PHE A 38 -6.33 -19.96 5.86
C PHE A 38 -7.44 -20.62 5.04
N ALA A 39 -8.12 -19.86 4.19
CA ALA A 39 -9.18 -20.37 3.33
C ALA A 39 -8.67 -21.45 2.36
N VAL A 40 -7.50 -21.22 1.76
CA VAL A 40 -6.84 -22.20 0.89
C VAL A 40 -6.45 -23.46 1.67
N GLY A 41 -5.86 -23.33 2.86
CA GLY A 41 -5.43 -24.48 3.65
C GLY A 41 -6.59 -25.33 4.17
N ALA A 42 -7.64 -24.68 4.65
CA ALA A 42 -8.87 -25.36 5.07
C ALA A 42 -9.56 -26.05 3.88
N GLY A 43 -9.69 -25.35 2.74
CA GLY A 43 -10.25 -25.91 1.52
C GLY A 43 -9.41 -27.06 0.95
N LEU A 44 -8.08 -27.01 1.04
CA LEU A 44 -7.21 -28.07 0.56
C LEU A 44 -7.42 -29.38 1.32
N VAL A 45 -7.53 -29.33 2.65
CA VAL A 45 -7.76 -30.54 3.47
C VAL A 45 -9.15 -31.11 3.23
N ASP A 46 -10.15 -30.23 3.12
CA ASP A 46 -11.53 -30.63 2.83
C ASP A 46 -11.62 -31.40 1.50
N ASN A 47 -11.08 -30.82 0.42
CA ASN A 47 -11.12 -31.43 -0.92
C ASN A 47 -10.27 -32.70 -1.06
N LEU A 48 -9.25 -32.90 -0.22
CA LEU A 48 -8.38 -34.09 -0.29
C LEU A 48 -8.87 -35.23 0.60
N THR A 49 -9.65 -34.92 1.64
CA THR A 49 -10.03 -35.90 2.66
C THR A 49 -11.53 -36.17 2.69
N ASP A 50 -12.34 -35.35 2.02
CA ASP A 50 -13.81 -35.40 2.01
C ASP A 50 -14.41 -35.40 3.43
N GLN A 51 -13.71 -34.77 4.38
CA GLN A 51 -14.04 -34.79 5.81
C GLN A 51 -14.84 -33.57 6.27
N GLY A 52 -15.09 -32.59 5.40
CA GLY A 52 -15.77 -31.35 5.74
C GLY A 52 -14.82 -30.21 6.12
N TYR A 53 -15.25 -28.97 5.84
CA TYR A 53 -14.46 -27.76 6.06
C TYR A 53 -14.23 -27.51 7.56
N LEU A 54 -12.96 -27.60 7.99
CA LEU A 54 -12.51 -27.41 9.38
C LEU A 54 -13.10 -28.41 10.41
N ASP A 55 -13.61 -29.54 9.94
CA ASP A 55 -14.19 -30.58 10.82
C ASP A 55 -13.14 -31.43 11.54
N THR A 56 -11.88 -31.36 11.10
CA THR A 56 -10.78 -32.12 11.70
C THR A 56 -9.62 -31.26 12.19
N ALA A 57 -8.88 -31.79 13.17
CA ALA A 57 -7.69 -31.14 13.71
C ALA A 57 -6.62 -30.89 12.61
N THR A 58 -6.52 -31.78 11.63
CA THR A 58 -5.63 -31.62 10.48
C THR A 58 -6.05 -30.43 9.61
N GLY A 59 -7.35 -30.23 9.39
CA GLY A 59 -7.88 -29.07 8.66
C GLY A 59 -7.48 -27.75 9.30
N TRP A 60 -7.63 -27.64 10.62
CA TRP A 60 -7.18 -26.48 11.38
C TRP A 60 -5.67 -26.26 11.31
N LEU A 61 -4.88 -27.32 11.46
CA LEU A 61 -3.42 -27.23 11.46
C LEU A 61 -2.88 -26.75 10.12
N VAL A 62 -3.39 -27.30 9.00
CA VAL A 62 -2.98 -26.89 7.65
C VAL A 62 -3.47 -25.47 7.33
N ALA A 63 -4.68 -25.10 7.74
CA ALA A 63 -5.20 -23.76 7.53
C ALA A 63 -4.35 -22.70 8.25
N ILE A 64 -4.00 -22.93 9.52
CA ILE A 64 -3.14 -22.00 10.28
C ILE A 64 -1.73 -21.96 9.68
N LEU A 65 -1.17 -23.11 9.29
CA LEU A 65 0.15 -23.17 8.65
C LEU A 65 0.17 -22.33 7.37
N LEU A 66 -0.79 -22.53 6.47
CA LEU A 66 -0.86 -21.75 5.23
C LEU A 66 -1.21 -20.28 5.47
N ALA A 67 -2.00 -19.95 6.48
CA ALA A 67 -2.23 -18.55 6.87
C ALA A 67 -0.91 -17.85 7.20
N ILE A 68 -0.04 -18.47 8.00
CA ILE A 68 1.27 -17.91 8.36
C ILE A 68 2.17 -17.78 7.12
N VAL A 69 2.21 -18.80 6.27
CA VAL A 69 3.01 -18.77 5.04
C VAL A 69 2.55 -17.66 4.10
N PHE A 70 1.25 -17.54 3.84
CA PHE A 70 0.72 -16.50 2.96
C PHE A 70 0.84 -15.10 3.57
N ALA A 71 0.68 -14.96 4.89
CA ALA A 71 0.93 -13.69 5.58
C ALA A 71 2.38 -13.22 5.39
N ALA A 72 3.34 -14.13 5.50
CA ALA A 72 4.75 -13.83 5.28
C ALA A 72 5.06 -13.49 3.81
N LEU A 73 4.43 -14.20 2.87
CA LEU A 73 4.61 -14.00 1.43
C LEU A 73 3.88 -12.79 0.86
N ALA A 74 2.84 -12.28 1.52
CA ALA A 74 2.00 -11.19 1.00
C ALA A 74 2.81 -9.95 0.64
N TYR A 75 3.75 -9.54 1.50
CA TYR A 75 4.60 -8.38 1.22
C TYR A 75 5.59 -8.63 0.08
N LEU A 76 6.13 -9.86 -0.02
CA LEU A 76 7.05 -10.25 -1.09
C LEU A 76 6.33 -10.15 -2.46
N PHE A 77 5.16 -10.76 -2.57
CA PHE A 77 4.37 -10.71 -3.81
C PHE A 77 3.97 -9.28 -4.15
N PHE A 78 3.54 -8.49 -3.17
CA PHE A 78 3.28 -7.06 -3.39
C PHE A 78 4.52 -6.34 -3.96
N ALA A 79 5.70 -6.53 -3.37
CA ALA A 79 6.92 -5.89 -3.84
C ALA A 79 7.29 -6.31 -5.28
N VAL A 80 7.19 -7.60 -5.58
CA VAL A 80 7.43 -8.13 -6.94
C VAL A 80 6.43 -7.55 -7.94
N SER A 81 5.14 -7.50 -7.60
CA SER A 81 4.10 -6.92 -8.44
C SER A 81 4.37 -5.45 -8.78
N ILE A 82 4.82 -4.65 -7.80
CA ILE A 82 5.18 -3.25 -8.06
C ILE A 82 6.38 -3.14 -8.99
N ILE A 83 7.44 -3.94 -8.78
CA ILE A 83 8.63 -3.91 -9.63
C ILE A 83 8.28 -4.31 -11.06
N LEU A 84 7.48 -5.36 -11.23
CA LEU A 84 7.03 -5.82 -12.55
C LEU A 84 6.10 -4.80 -13.21
N GLY A 85 5.22 -4.15 -12.44
CA GLY A 85 4.39 -3.04 -12.92
C GLY A 85 5.22 -1.87 -13.46
N MET A 86 6.29 -1.49 -12.74
CA MET A 86 7.24 -0.48 -13.20
C MET A 86 8.00 -0.92 -14.46
N ALA A 87 8.37 -2.19 -14.55
CA ALA A 87 8.99 -2.76 -15.76
C ALA A 87 8.06 -2.65 -16.97
N SER A 88 6.78 -3.03 -16.78
CA SER A 88 5.76 -2.95 -17.83
C SER A 88 5.52 -1.50 -18.27
N MET A 89 5.41 -0.56 -17.34
CA MET A 89 5.27 0.86 -17.67
C MET A 89 6.49 1.39 -18.42
N GLY A 90 7.70 1.00 -18.01
CA GLY A 90 8.93 1.40 -18.68
C GLY A 90 9.05 0.85 -20.09
N PHE A 91 8.55 -0.38 -20.32
CA PHE A 91 8.48 -0.97 -21.66
C PHE A 91 7.58 -0.17 -22.59
N VAL A 92 6.37 0.16 -22.14
CA VAL A 92 5.42 0.96 -22.93
C VAL A 92 5.97 2.36 -23.19
N LEU A 93 6.47 3.04 -22.16
CA LEU A 93 7.06 4.39 -22.31
C LEU A 93 8.26 4.38 -23.25
N GLY A 94 9.19 3.44 -23.10
CA GLY A 94 10.35 3.30 -23.98
C GLY A 94 9.96 3.03 -25.44
N GLY A 95 8.99 2.14 -25.66
CA GLY A 95 8.45 1.87 -26.99
C GLY A 95 7.80 3.10 -27.62
N THR A 96 6.97 3.83 -26.86
CA THR A 96 6.31 5.05 -27.36
C THR A 96 7.31 6.17 -27.69
N LEU A 97 8.35 6.34 -26.88
CA LEU A 97 9.43 7.31 -27.15
C LEU A 97 10.25 6.89 -28.37
N ALA A 98 10.59 5.61 -28.50
CA ALA A 98 11.29 5.09 -29.67
C ALA A 98 10.48 5.34 -30.96
N SER A 99 9.17 5.06 -30.94
CA SER A 99 8.32 5.35 -32.09
C SER A 99 8.22 6.84 -32.41
N ALA A 100 8.18 7.70 -31.38
CA ALA A 100 8.16 9.14 -31.56
C ALA A 100 9.47 9.69 -32.17
N LEU A 101 10.60 9.02 -31.90
CA LEU A 101 11.91 9.33 -32.49
C LEU A 101 12.10 8.74 -33.90
N GLY A 102 11.07 8.11 -34.46
CA GLY A 102 11.08 7.57 -35.83
C GLY A 102 11.58 6.13 -35.95
N VAL A 103 11.77 5.41 -34.83
CA VAL A 103 12.07 3.98 -34.86
C VAL A 103 10.80 3.21 -35.23
N THR A 104 10.77 2.62 -36.41
CA THR A 104 9.63 1.82 -36.91
C THR A 104 9.90 0.32 -36.89
N GLU A 105 11.18 -0.07 -36.83
CA GLU A 105 11.62 -1.46 -36.77
C GLU A 105 11.14 -2.14 -35.49
N ALA A 106 10.44 -3.27 -35.61
CA ALA A 106 9.83 -3.98 -34.49
C ALA A 106 10.87 -4.38 -33.42
N TRP A 107 12.05 -4.82 -33.84
CA TRP A 107 13.16 -5.16 -32.94
C TRP A 107 13.74 -3.93 -32.23
N GLY A 108 13.78 -2.77 -32.90
CA GLY A 108 14.23 -1.52 -32.31
C GLY A 108 13.27 -1.05 -31.20
N LEU A 109 11.97 -1.10 -31.47
CA LEU A 109 10.92 -0.79 -30.48
C LEU A 109 10.97 -1.75 -29.29
N LEU A 110 11.11 -3.05 -29.54
CA LEU A 110 11.22 -4.07 -28.49
C LEU A 110 12.44 -3.85 -27.61
N LEU A 111 13.62 -3.62 -28.20
CA LEU A 111 14.87 -3.45 -27.44
C LEU A 111 14.87 -2.18 -26.60
N ILE A 112 14.44 -1.04 -27.16
CA ILE A 112 14.38 0.22 -26.42
C ILE A 112 13.32 0.12 -25.31
N GLY A 113 12.15 -0.45 -25.62
CA GLY A 113 11.15 -0.76 -24.61
C GLY A 113 11.73 -1.63 -23.48
N ALA A 114 12.37 -2.75 -23.81
CA ALA A 114 12.94 -3.66 -22.83
C ALA A 114 14.01 -2.98 -21.95
N LEU A 115 14.87 -2.13 -22.54
CA LEU A 115 15.88 -1.36 -21.81
C LEU A 115 15.23 -0.35 -20.86
N CYS A 116 14.23 0.40 -21.30
CA CYS A 116 13.49 1.34 -20.45
C CYS A 116 12.71 0.61 -19.34
N GLY A 117 12.11 -0.55 -19.64
CA GLY A 117 11.46 -1.42 -18.67
C GLY A 117 12.43 -1.90 -17.59
N ALA A 118 13.58 -2.42 -18.00
CA ALA A 118 14.64 -2.83 -17.07
C ALA A 118 15.15 -1.64 -16.23
N ALA A 119 15.33 -0.46 -16.83
CA ALA A 119 15.75 0.75 -16.14
C ALA A 119 14.74 1.19 -15.06
N LEU A 120 13.43 1.20 -15.36
CA LEU A 120 12.40 1.53 -14.37
C LEU A 120 12.24 0.45 -13.29
N ALA A 121 12.41 -0.83 -13.63
CA ALA A 121 12.44 -1.92 -12.64
C ALA A 121 13.63 -1.75 -11.67
N LEU A 122 14.82 -1.43 -12.19
CA LEU A 122 16.00 -1.14 -11.39
C LEU A 122 15.79 0.09 -10.50
N LEU A 123 15.20 1.15 -11.05
CA LEU A 123 14.83 2.33 -10.26
C LEU A 123 13.86 1.95 -9.14
N ALA A 124 12.87 1.09 -9.41
CA ALA A 124 11.93 0.63 -8.40
C ALA A 124 12.61 -0.09 -7.23
N ILE A 125 13.62 -0.90 -7.52
CA ILE A 125 14.41 -1.61 -6.52
C ILE A 125 15.27 -0.62 -5.71
N VAL A 126 16.06 0.21 -6.40
CA VAL A 126 17.00 1.15 -5.75
C VAL A 126 16.26 2.19 -4.90
N ALA A 127 15.14 2.71 -5.40
CA ALA A 127 14.32 3.69 -4.68
C ALA A 127 13.43 3.05 -3.60
N SER A 128 13.38 1.71 -3.49
CA SER A 128 12.42 1.01 -2.62
C SER A 128 10.97 1.43 -2.90
N LEU A 129 10.58 1.54 -4.18
CA LEU A 129 9.24 2.00 -4.60
C LEU A 129 8.08 1.25 -3.92
N PRO A 130 8.12 -0.08 -3.68
CA PRO A 130 7.05 -0.75 -2.95
C PRO A 130 6.79 -0.12 -1.58
N GLN A 131 7.85 0.23 -0.84
CA GLN A 131 7.72 0.90 0.45
C GLN A 131 7.20 2.33 0.27
N LEU A 132 7.70 3.07 -0.73
CA LEU A 132 7.26 4.43 -1.02
C LEU A 132 5.76 4.47 -1.34
N LEU A 133 5.25 3.51 -2.13
CA LEU A 133 3.83 3.42 -2.44
C LEU A 133 2.97 3.25 -1.19
N LEU A 134 3.38 2.38 -0.25
CA LEU A 134 2.64 2.22 1.01
C LEU A 134 2.64 3.53 1.83
N ILE A 135 3.76 4.26 1.85
CA ILE A 135 3.84 5.56 2.52
C ILE A 135 2.89 6.56 1.87
N VAL A 136 2.94 6.70 0.54
CA VAL A 136 2.10 7.65 -0.20
C VAL A 136 0.63 7.33 0.00
N ILE A 137 0.22 6.09 -0.30
CA ILE A 137 -1.19 5.67 -0.20
C ILE A 137 -1.71 5.86 1.23
N SER A 138 -0.95 5.45 2.25
CA SER A 138 -1.39 5.61 3.63
C SER A 138 -1.41 7.06 4.12
N SER A 139 -0.50 7.90 3.62
CA SER A 139 -0.50 9.33 3.94
C SER A 139 -1.72 10.04 3.36
N PHE A 140 -2.06 9.74 2.11
CA PHE A 140 -3.27 10.27 1.46
C PHE A 140 -4.53 9.73 2.13
N ALA A 141 -4.65 8.42 2.32
CA ALA A 141 -5.79 7.82 2.99
C ALA A 141 -5.99 8.37 4.40
N GLY A 142 -4.92 8.44 5.20
CA GLY A 142 -4.97 8.99 6.55
C GLY A 142 -5.35 10.47 6.57
N ALA A 143 -4.77 11.28 5.66
CA ALA A 143 -5.11 12.70 5.57
C ALA A 143 -6.58 12.92 5.19
N SER A 144 -7.11 12.16 4.23
CA SER A 144 -8.53 12.20 3.87
C SER A 144 -9.44 11.89 5.06
N VAL A 145 -9.10 10.87 5.85
CA VAL A 145 -9.87 10.49 7.05
C VAL A 145 -9.78 11.56 8.15
N VAL A 146 -8.61 12.20 8.34
CA VAL A 146 -8.47 13.32 9.30
C VAL A 146 -9.33 14.50 8.87
N ILE A 147 -9.27 14.91 7.61
CA ILE A 147 -10.05 16.03 7.11
C ILE A 147 -11.55 15.75 7.23
N ALA A 148 -12.00 14.58 6.80
CA ALA A 148 -13.40 14.17 6.97
C ALA A 148 -13.83 14.18 8.44
N GLY A 149 -12.98 13.70 9.35
CA GLY A 149 -13.24 13.73 10.80
C GLY A 149 -13.32 15.14 11.37
N LEU A 150 -12.46 16.06 10.92
CA LEU A 150 -12.51 17.47 11.31
C LEU A 150 -13.79 18.14 10.79
N MET A 151 -14.19 17.86 9.54
CA MET A 151 -15.41 18.42 8.96
C MET A 151 -16.66 17.95 9.74
N LEU A 152 -16.70 16.71 10.22
CA LEU A 152 -17.77 16.23 11.12
C LEU A 152 -17.78 16.95 12.48
N ILE A 153 -16.61 17.22 13.07
CA ILE A 153 -16.51 17.91 14.36
C ILE A 153 -16.98 19.37 14.26
N PHE A 154 -16.68 20.02 13.13
CA PHE A 154 -17.06 21.42 12.88
C PHE A 154 -18.45 21.58 12.25
N ASP A 155 -19.25 20.50 12.18
CA ASP A 155 -20.61 20.52 11.63
C ASP A 155 -20.67 21.01 10.17
N VAL A 156 -19.62 20.66 9.41
CA VAL A 156 -19.43 21.08 8.02
C VAL A 156 -20.03 20.06 7.04
N ILE A 157 -20.03 18.78 7.43
CA ILE A 157 -20.63 17.67 6.69
C ILE A 157 -21.34 16.73 7.67
N ASP A 158 -22.33 15.99 7.20
CA ASP A 158 -22.96 14.88 7.92
C ASP A 158 -22.25 13.55 7.65
N ILE A 159 -22.51 12.55 8.50
CA ILE A 159 -21.95 11.19 8.36
C ILE A 159 -22.33 10.58 7.00
N ASP A 160 -23.53 10.86 6.49
CA ASP A 160 -24.00 10.35 5.20
C ASP A 160 -23.21 10.94 4.02
N ALA A 161 -22.72 12.18 4.17
CA ALA A 161 -21.89 12.86 3.17
C ALA A 161 -20.39 12.54 3.31
N MET A 162 -19.96 11.91 4.40
CA MET A 162 -18.55 11.62 4.69
C MET A 162 -17.86 10.79 3.60
N PHE A 163 -18.60 9.91 2.93
CA PHE A 163 -18.09 9.05 1.86
C PHE A 163 -18.33 9.62 0.46
N ASP A 164 -19.01 10.77 0.35
CA ASP A 164 -19.29 11.45 -0.92
C ASP A 164 -18.25 12.55 -1.20
N ALA A 165 -17.08 12.10 -1.67
CA ALA A 165 -15.92 12.96 -1.88
C ALA A 165 -16.12 14.02 -2.98
N GLU A 166 -16.92 13.71 -3.99
CA GLU A 166 -17.04 14.53 -5.20
C GLU A 166 -17.83 15.83 -4.96
N THR A 167 -18.91 15.75 -4.18
CA THR A 167 -19.72 16.91 -3.79
C THR A 167 -18.97 17.81 -2.81
N THR A 168 -18.34 17.21 -1.80
CA THR A 168 -17.58 17.92 -0.77
C THR A 168 -16.37 18.68 -1.32
N ALA A 169 -15.71 18.17 -2.37
CA ALA A 169 -14.53 18.80 -2.97
C ALA A 169 -14.82 20.09 -3.72
N ARG A 170 -15.98 20.16 -4.36
CA ARG A 170 -16.37 21.31 -5.17
C ARG A 170 -16.75 22.50 -4.31
N ASP A 171 -17.42 22.25 -3.19
CA ASP A 171 -17.99 23.31 -2.36
C ASP A 171 -16.97 23.87 -1.36
N GLN A 172 -15.93 23.11 -1.02
CA GLN A 172 -15.01 23.47 0.08
C GLN A 172 -13.52 23.20 -0.22
N PRO A 173 -12.90 23.95 -1.15
CA PRO A 173 -11.55 23.67 -1.64
C PRO A 173 -10.45 23.80 -0.57
N TRP A 174 -10.67 24.58 0.49
CA TRP A 174 -9.67 24.79 1.54
C TRP A 174 -9.42 23.55 2.40
N TRP A 175 -10.45 22.74 2.66
CA TRP A 175 -10.31 21.47 3.38
C TRP A 175 -9.50 20.45 2.58
N TYR A 176 -9.70 20.41 1.26
CA TYR A 176 -8.90 19.59 0.35
C TYR A 176 -7.45 20.05 0.27
N ALA A 177 -7.20 21.36 0.19
CA ALA A 177 -5.85 21.90 0.26
C ALA A 177 -5.16 21.54 1.60
N GLY A 178 -5.90 21.62 2.72
CA GLY A 178 -5.44 21.15 4.03
C GLY A 178 -5.11 19.65 4.05
N GLY A 179 -5.94 18.82 3.42
CA GLY A 179 -5.69 17.38 3.27
C GLY A 179 -4.44 17.07 2.46
N ILE A 180 -4.21 17.79 1.35
CA ILE A 180 -2.98 17.65 0.56
C ILE A 180 -1.76 18.07 1.38
N ALA A 181 -1.82 19.20 2.08
CA ALA A 181 -0.74 19.65 2.94
C ALA A 181 -0.43 18.62 4.05
N LEU A 182 -1.46 18.07 4.68
CA LEU A 182 -1.33 17.03 5.70
C LEU A 182 -0.74 15.73 5.13
N ALA A 183 -1.15 15.31 3.93
CA ALA A 183 -0.59 14.15 3.26
C ALA A 183 0.90 14.34 2.96
N ILE A 184 1.31 15.53 2.49
CA ILE A 184 2.72 15.86 2.26
C ILE A 184 3.52 15.78 3.56
N ILE A 185 2.99 16.34 4.65
CA ILE A 185 3.61 16.26 5.98
C ILE A 185 3.76 14.79 6.41
N GLY A 186 2.71 13.98 6.25
CA GLY A 186 2.72 12.54 6.53
C GLY A 186 3.80 11.79 5.76
N ILE A 187 3.90 12.05 4.45
CA ILE A 187 4.94 11.46 3.59
C ILE A 187 6.34 11.80 4.12
N ILE A 188 6.62 13.08 4.39
CA ILE A 188 7.93 13.54 4.88
C ILE A 188 8.28 12.85 6.21
N ILE A 189 7.33 12.78 7.14
CA ILE A 189 7.53 12.17 8.46
C ILE A 189 7.80 10.67 8.33
N GLN A 190 6.98 9.94 7.55
CA GLN A 190 7.16 8.51 7.34
C GLN A 190 8.49 8.19 6.66
N LEU A 191 8.92 8.98 5.67
CA LEU A 191 10.23 8.83 5.02
C LEU A 191 11.40 9.02 5.99
N ARG A 192 11.32 10.03 6.87
CA ARG A 192 12.35 10.27 7.89
C ARG A 192 12.44 9.09 8.87
N GLN A 193 11.31 8.58 9.34
CA GLN A 193 11.26 7.42 10.23
C GLN A 193 11.84 6.16 9.56
N ALA A 194 11.47 5.91 8.29
CA ALA A 194 12.01 4.82 7.50
C ALA A 194 13.53 4.92 7.28
N GLY A 195 14.04 6.14 7.13
CA GLY A 195 15.48 6.41 7.02
C GLY A 195 16.22 6.21 8.35
N ALA A 196 15.65 6.65 9.47
CA ALA A 196 16.26 6.54 10.80
C ALA A 196 16.47 5.07 11.22
N ILE A 197 15.48 4.21 11.01
CA ILE A 197 15.58 2.77 11.31
C ILE A 197 16.70 2.10 10.52
N ARG A 198 16.92 2.50 9.25
CA ARG A 198 18.01 1.94 8.43
C ARG A 198 19.39 2.36 8.92
N ARG A 199 19.53 3.58 9.45
CA ARG A 199 20.82 4.06 9.98
C ARG A 199 21.21 3.36 11.28
N SER A 200 20.27 3.23 12.23
CA SER A 200 20.57 2.59 13.51
C SER A 200 21.03 1.13 13.33
N VAL A 201 20.40 0.39 12.43
CA VAL A 201 20.85 -0.98 12.10
C VAL A 201 22.29 -0.96 11.58
N ARG A 202 22.60 -0.10 10.59
CA ARG A 202 23.96 0.00 10.02
C ARG A 202 25.01 0.37 11.07
N GLU A 203 24.66 1.26 11.99
CA GLU A 203 25.55 1.69 13.09
C GLU A 203 25.88 0.51 14.02
N THR A 204 24.88 -0.30 14.42
CA THR A 204 25.09 -1.50 15.23
C THR A 204 26.03 -2.51 14.57
N TRP A 205 25.94 -2.70 13.25
CA TRP A 205 26.83 -3.62 12.53
C TRP A 205 28.24 -3.05 12.28
N SER A 206 28.42 -1.74 12.44
CA SER A 206 29.70 -1.05 12.18
C SER A 206 30.58 -0.88 13.42
N GLN A 207 30.05 -1.14 14.62
CA GLN A 207 30.84 -1.12 15.84
C GLN A 207 31.58 -2.46 15.98
N PRO A 208 32.93 -2.47 16.00
CA PRO A 208 33.66 -3.67 16.41
C PRO A 208 33.31 -3.97 17.88
N ALA A 209 33.05 -5.25 18.16
CA ALA A 209 32.74 -5.75 19.50
C ALA A 209 33.86 -5.48 20.51
#